data_AF-A0A7L1C3V3-F1
#
_entry.id   AF-A0A7L1C3V3-F1
#
_cell.length_a   1.000
_cell.length_b   1.000
_cell.length_c   1.000
_cell.angle_alpha   90.00
_cell.angle_beta   90.00
_cell.angle_gamma   90.00
#
_symmetry.space_group_name_H-M   'P 1'
#
loop_
_entity.id
_entity.type
_entity.pdbx_description
1 polymer ?
#
loop_
_entity_poly.entity_id
_entity_poly.type
_entity_poly.pdbx_seq_one_letter_code
_entity_poly.pdbx_strand_id
1 'polypeptide(L)' 'QKWRPFCLRFEGLVEDFNYGTLLRLDSRREYSEENTIFATRIQFFAIEIARNREGCNDHVYSRAREPTAQEEKS' A
#
# COMPACT_ATOMS: atom_id res chain seq x y z
N GLN A 1 8.91 14.52 13.26
CA GLN A 1 7.59 15.18 13.17
C GLN A 1 7.24 15.60 11.72
N LYS A 2 7.53 14.78 10.69
CA LYS A 2 7.34 15.18 9.27
C LYS A 2 5.95 14.82 8.70
N TRP A 3 5.36 13.71 9.16
CA TRP A 3 4.09 13.22 8.63
C TRP A 3 2.87 14.04 9.04
N ARG A 4 2.82 14.54 10.28
CA ARG A 4 1.67 15.32 10.77
C ARG A 4 1.35 16.55 9.90
N PRO A 5 2.30 17.46 9.62
CA PRO A 5 2.02 18.58 8.73
C PRO A 5 1.75 18.13 7.28
N PHE A 6 2.33 17.02 6.82
CA PHE A 6 2.03 16.47 5.51
C PHE A 6 0.56 16.03 5.40
N CYS A 7 0.06 15.25 6.36
CA CYS A 7 -1.29 14.71 6.36
C CYS A 7 -2.35 15.80 6.48
N LEU A 8 -2.12 16.82 7.33
CA LEU A 8 -3.07 17.93 7.53
C LEU A 8 -3.33 18.76 6.28
N ARG A 9 -2.42 18.76 5.29
CA ARG A 9 -2.66 19.44 4.00
C ARG A 9 -3.79 18.83 3.17
N PHE A 10 -4.23 17.63 3.51
CA PHE A 10 -5.28 16.90 2.81
C PHE A 10 -6.60 16.87 3.57
N GLU A 11 -6.66 17.53 4.73
CA GLU A 11 -7.90 17.70 5.49
C GLU A 11 -8.95 18.45 4.63
N GLY A 12 -10.14 17.86 4.48
CA GLY A 12 -11.21 18.39 3.62
C GLY A 12 -11.03 18.18 2.12
N LEU A 13 -9.85 17.75 1.66
CA LEU A 13 -9.59 17.38 0.26
C LEU A 13 -9.73 15.88 0.02
N VAL A 14 -9.27 15.06 0.97
CA VAL A 14 -9.34 13.61 0.92
C VAL A 14 -10.27 13.12 2.02
N GLU A 15 -11.32 12.40 1.62
CA GLU A 15 -12.24 11.76 2.56
C GLU A 15 -11.50 10.74 3.43
N ASP A 16 -11.74 10.83 4.74
CA ASP A 16 -11.06 10.08 5.80
C ASP A 16 -9.53 10.03 5.65
N PHE A 17 -8.91 11.18 5.39
CA PHE A 17 -7.46 11.31 5.22
C PHE A 17 -6.65 10.66 6.36
N ASN A 18 -7.19 10.65 7.58
CA ASN A 18 -6.60 10.10 8.78
C ASN A 18 -7.05 8.65 9.10
N TYR A 19 -7.85 8.01 8.25
CA TYR A 19 -8.29 6.63 8.44
C TYR A 19 -7.11 5.67 8.54
N GLY A 20 -7.23 4.69 9.44
CA GLY A 20 -6.21 3.68 9.67
C GLY A 20 -6.18 2.61 8.58
N THR A 21 -5.00 2.30 8.05
CA THR A 21 -4.78 1.22 7.08
C THR A 21 -3.49 0.48 7.36
N LEU A 22 -3.36 -0.71 6.79
CA LEU A 22 -2.11 -1.47 6.81
C LEU A 22 -1.23 -1.04 5.63
N LEU A 23 0.08 -1.00 5.87
CA LEU A 23 1.09 -0.67 4.86
C LEU A 23 2.25 -1.66 4.94
N ARG A 24 2.69 -2.15 3.77
CA ARG A 24 3.87 -3.03 3.67
C ARG A 24 5.16 -2.24 3.85
N LEU A 25 6.09 -2.75 4.66
CA LEU A 25 7.42 -2.17 4.83
C LEU A 25 8.28 -2.40 3.57
N ASP A 26 8.36 -3.64 3.10
CA ASP A 26 8.94 -4.03 1.81
C ASP A 26 7.80 -4.34 0.82
N SER A 27 7.76 -3.63 -0.30
CA SER A 27 6.70 -3.79 -1.32
C SER A 27 6.76 -5.15 -2.04
N ARG A 28 7.91 -5.81 -2.04
CA ARG A 28 8.16 -7.09 -2.70
C ARG A 28 7.70 -8.30 -1.89
N ARG A 29 7.44 -8.08 -0.60
CA ARG A 29 7.02 -9.12 0.36
C ARG A 29 5.52 -9.00 0.61
N GLU A 30 4.89 -10.08 1.05
CA GLU A 30 3.47 -10.08 1.42
C GLU A 30 3.21 -9.35 2.75
N TYR A 31 1.94 -9.16 3.08
CA TYR A 31 1.54 -8.73 4.42
C TYR A 31 1.87 -9.83 5.44
N SER A 32 2.72 -9.50 6.41
CA SER A 32 3.04 -10.34 7.57
C SER A 32 3.26 -9.45 8.80
N GLU A 33 3.28 -10.02 10.00
CA GLU A 33 3.50 -9.25 11.24
C GLU A 33 4.80 -8.42 11.18
N GLU A 34 5.87 -9.00 10.65
CA GLU A 34 7.18 -8.36 10.48
C GLU A 34 7.27 -7.38 9.30
N ASN A 35 6.36 -7.46 8.32
CA ASN A 35 6.37 -6.62 7.12
C ASN A 35 5.21 -5.63 7.06
N THR A 36 4.42 -5.50 8.13
CA THR A 36 3.21 -4.67 8.13
C THR A 36 3.24 -3.67 9.26
N ILE A 37 2.89 -2.43 8.94
CA ILE A 37 2.67 -1.37 9.94
C ILE A 37 1.30 -0.74 9.77
N PHE A 38 0.80 -0.16 10.86
CA PHE A 38 -0.37 0.70 10.82
C PHE A 38 0.02 2.11 10.35
N ALA A 39 -0.68 2.61 9.34
CA ALA A 39 -0.46 3.92 8.75
C ALA A 39 -1.81 4.64 8.54
N THR A 40 -1.76 5.95 8.38
CA THR A 40 -2.93 6.72 7.92
C THR A 40 -3.13 6.57 6.41
N ARG A 41 -4.35 6.74 5.92
CA ARG A 41 -4.70 6.70 4.50
C ARG A 41 -3.81 7.61 3.65
N ILE A 42 -3.51 8.82 4.13
CA ILE A 42 -2.60 9.72 3.41
C ILE A 42 -1.16 9.21 3.34
N GLN A 43 -0.65 8.59 4.39
CA GLN A 43 0.68 7.98 4.36
C GLN A 43 0.71 6.81 3.37
N PHE A 44 -0.33 5.97 3.38
CA PHE A 44 -0.48 4.88 2.43
C PHE A 44 -0.51 5.39 0.99
N PHE A 45 -1.35 6.37 0.67
CA PHE A 45 -1.39 6.94 -0.68
C PHE A 45 -0.06 7.55 -1.10
N ALA A 46 0.60 8.33 -0.24
CA ALA A 46 1.88 8.92 -0.57
C ALA A 46 2.93 7.85 -0.97
N ILE A 47 2.99 6.76 -0.20
CA ILE A 47 3.96 5.69 -0.42
C ILE A 47 3.58 4.80 -1.60
N GLU A 48 2.32 4.38 -1.71
CA GLU A 48 1.88 3.48 -2.78
C GLU A 48 1.85 4.19 -4.15
N ILE A 49 1.52 5.49 -4.21
CA ILE A 49 1.62 6.25 -5.45
C ILE A 49 3.09 6.34 -5.91
N ALA A 50 4.02 6.59 -4.99
CA ALA A 50 5.45 6.60 -5.32
C ALA A 50 5.91 5.22 -5.81
N ARG A 51 5.57 4.15 -5.08
CA ARG A 51 5.89 2.76 -5.47
C ARG A 51 5.37 2.40 -6.85
N ASN A 52 4.15 2.79 -7.18
CA ASN A 52 3.57 2.55 -8.51
C ASN A 52 4.29 3.35 -9.61
N ARG A 53 4.68 4.60 -9.33
CA ARG A 53 5.42 5.43 -10.29
C ARG A 53 6.86 4.94 -10.51
N GLU A 54 7.47 4.35 -9.50
CA GLU A 54 8.83 3.81 -9.53
C GLU A 54 8.91 2.33 -9.93
N GLY A 55 7.77 1.67 -10.18
CA GLY A 55 7.72 0.25 -10.56
C GLY A 55 7.95 -0.76 -9.42
N CYS A 56 8.01 -0.30 -8.16
CA CYS A 56 8.24 -1.16 -7.00
C CYS A 56 7.11 -2.19 -6.75
N ASN A 57 5.94 -1.95 -7.33
CA ASN A 57 4.76 -2.83 -7.24
C ASN A 57 4.53 -3.66 -8.52
N ASP A 58 5.40 -3.57 -9.52
CA ASP A 58 5.20 -4.27 -10.80
C ASP A 58 5.13 -5.79 -10.61
N HIS A 59 5.92 -6.35 -9.69
CA HIS A 59 5.86 -7.76 -9.32
C HIS A 59 4.46 -8.20 -8.83
N VAL A 60 3.81 -7.37 -7.99
CA VAL A 60 2.47 -7.65 -7.48
C VAL A 60 1.45 -7.59 -8.62
N TYR A 61 1.58 -6.60 -9.51
CA TYR A 61 0.71 -6.46 -10.67
C TYR A 61 0.84 -7.64 -11.65
N SER A 62 2.07 -8.08 -11.95
CA SER A 62 2.34 -9.23 -12.81
C SER A 62 1.73 -10.51 -12.23
N ARG A 63 1.99 -10.79 -10.94
CA ARG A 63 1.46 -11.99 -10.27
C ARG A 63 -0.06 -12.02 -10.24
N ALA A 64 -0.72 -10.87 -10.07
CA ALA A 64 -2.18 -10.78 -10.10
C ALA A 64 -2.79 -11.04 -11.49
N ARG A 65 -1.99 -10.99 -12.56
CA ARG A 65 -2.42 -11.21 -13.95
C ARG A 65 -2.03 -12.57 -14.50
N GLU A 66 -1.23 -13.34 -13.77
CA GLU A 66 -0.97 -14.73 -14.12
C GLU A 66 -2.31 -15.50 -14.00
N PRO A 67 -2.74 -16.24 -15.05
CA PRO A 67 -3.90 -17.10 -14.93
C PRO A 67 -3.62 -18.10 -13.79
N THR A 68 -4.46 -18.10 -12.76
CA THR A 68 -4.36 -19.07 -11.66
C THR A 68 -4.53 -20.48 -12.23
N ALA A 69 -3.43 -21.17 -12.50
CA ALA A 69 -3.42 -22.57 -12.92
C ALA A 69 -3.66 -23.53 -11.74
N GLN A 70 -4.55 -23.17 -10.80
CA GLN A 70 -4.90 -23.97 -9.63
C GLN A 70 -6.39 -23.81 -9.27
N GLU A 71 -7.24 -24.34 -10.14
CA GLU A 71 -8.52 -24.95 -9.77
C GLU A 71 -8.65 -26.31 -10.48
N GLU A 72 -7.65 -27.18 -10.36
CA GLU A 72 -7.85 -28.61 -10.60
C GLU A 72 -7.05 -29.42 -9.56
N LYS A 73 -7.79 -30.27 -8.83
CA LYS A 73 -7.39 -31.19 -7.75
C LYS A 73 -7.40 -30.60 -6.34
N SER A 74 -8.56 -30.64 -5.69
CA SER A 74 -8.88 -31.76 -4.79
C SER A 74 -10.36 -31.84 -4.45
#